data_AF-A0A2P4PHS0-F1
#
_entry.id   AF-A0A2P4PHS0-F1
#
_cell.length_a   1.000
_cell.length_b   1.000
_cell.length_c   1.000
_cell.angle_alpha   90.00
_cell.angle_beta   90.00
_cell.angle_gamma   90.00
#
_symmetry.space_group_name_H-M   'P 1'
#
loop_
_entity.id
_entity.type
_entity.pdbx_description
1 polymer ?
#
loop_
_entity_poly.entity_id
_entity_poly.type
_entity_poly.pdbx_seq_one_letter_code
_entity_poly.pdbx_strand_id
1 'polypeptide(L)'
;ISLRPSKILTDFEIAAINASNEEFPGVINKGCLFHLGQSGWRKIQECGLAVQYGSDEHLSLILRYLFALAFVPSSEIPIAFDILKSSIPPEANEIVQWFEENYV
;
A
#
# COMPACT_ATOMS: atom_id res chain seq x y z
N ILE A 1 -3.22 -29.21 17.43
CA ILE A 1 -2.97 -29.11 15.96
C ILE A 1 -1.71 -28.27 15.79
N SER A 2 -0.71 -28.71 15.01
CA SER A 2 0.47 -27.91 14.67
C SER A 2 0.28 -27.37 13.25
N LEU A 3 0.23 -26.05 13.11
CA LEU A 3 0.12 -25.38 11.81
C LEU A 3 1.53 -25.22 11.22
N ARG A 4 1.66 -25.45 9.91
CA ARG A 4 2.93 -25.30 9.15
C ARG A 4 2.66 -24.63 7.81
N PRO A 5 2.24 -23.36 7.80
CA PRO A 5 1.99 -22.66 6.55
C PRO A 5 3.30 -22.43 5.79
N SER A 6 3.27 -22.62 4.48
CA SER A 6 4.39 -22.21 3.60
C SER A 6 4.31 -20.74 3.22
N LYS A 7 3.12 -20.14 3.29
CA LYS A 7 2.83 -18.75 2.97
C LYS A 7 1.78 -18.20 3.93
N ILE A 8 1.92 -16.94 4.31
CA ILE A 8 0.90 -16.17 5.03
C ILE A 8 0.65 -14.90 4.23
N LEU A 9 -0.62 -14.55 4.08
CA LEU A 9 -1.05 -13.31 3.44
C LEU A 9 -1.52 -12.35 4.54
N THR A 10 -0.81 -11.24 4.73
CA THR A 10 -1.17 -10.18 5.69
C THR A 10 -1.44 -8.87 4.95
N ASP A 11 -1.84 -7.83 5.68
CA ASP A 11 -1.61 -6.47 5.22
C ASP A 11 -0.08 -6.18 5.11
N PHE A 12 0.25 -4.98 4.66
CA PHE A 12 1.63 -4.54 4.47
C PHE A 12 2.25 -3.98 5.76
N GLU A 13 1.59 -4.10 6.91
CA GLU A 13 2.12 -3.56 8.16
C GLU A 13 3.28 -4.40 8.69
N ILE A 14 4.38 -3.72 9.05
CA ILE A 14 5.59 -4.37 9.55
C ILE A 14 5.33 -5.21 10.80
N ALA A 15 4.38 -4.80 11.65
CA ALA A 15 3.98 -5.53 12.85
C ALA A 15 3.39 -6.91 12.50
N ALA A 16 2.50 -6.99 11.51
CA ALA A 16 1.90 -8.24 11.07
C ALA A 16 2.93 -9.16 10.40
N ILE A 17 3.84 -8.60 9.62
CA ILE A 17 4.95 -9.32 8.99
C ILE A 17 5.87 -9.93 10.06
N ASN A 18 6.25 -9.13 11.07
CA ASN A 18 7.13 -9.57 12.14
C ASN A 18 6.49 -10.67 12.99
N ALA A 19 5.23 -10.49 13.41
CA ALA A 19 4.51 -11.50 14.16
C ALA A 19 4.37 -12.82 13.39
N SER A 20 4.14 -12.75 12.07
CA SER A 20 4.08 -13.95 11.21
C SER A 20 5.42 -14.70 11.18
N ASN A 21 6.53 -13.98 11.10
CA ASN A 21 7.87 -14.57 11.06
C ASN A 21 8.32 -15.13 12.41
N GLU A 22 7.90 -14.53 13.51
CA GLU A 22 8.17 -14.99 14.87
C GLU A 22 7.44 -16.31 15.17
N GLU A 23 6.13 -16.37 14.87
CA GLU A 23 5.30 -17.55 15.13
C GLU A 23 5.55 -18.70 14.13
N PHE A 24 5.90 -18.36 12.89
CA PHE A 24 6.15 -19.35 11.82
C PHE A 24 7.50 -19.09 11.14
N PRO A 25 8.63 -19.49 11.77
CA PRO A 25 9.95 -19.28 11.21
C PRO A 25 10.09 -19.87 9.80
N GLY A 26 10.60 -19.06 8.87
CA GLY A 26 10.80 -19.46 7.47
C GLY A 26 9.54 -19.39 6.58
N VAL A 27 8.42 -18.89 7.11
CA VAL A 27 7.22 -18.64 6.31
C VAL A 27 7.47 -17.54 5.28
N ILE A 28 6.87 -17.66 4.10
CA ILE A 28 6.89 -16.57 3.12
C ILE A 28 5.69 -15.66 3.38
N ASN A 29 5.94 -14.48 3.94
CA ASN A 29 4.92 -13.45 4.03
C ASN A 29 4.63 -12.84 2.64
N LYS A 30 3.35 -12.59 2.34
CA LYS A 30 2.87 -11.86 1.18
C LYS A 30 1.94 -10.74 1.64
N GLY A 31 2.06 -9.58 1.01
CA GLY A 31 1.12 -8.48 1.19
C GLY A 31 -0.17 -8.69 0.40
N CYS A 32 -1.30 -8.31 1.00
CA CYS A 32 -2.61 -8.42 0.39
C CYS A 32 -3.00 -7.13 -0.34
N LEU A 33 -2.96 -7.16 -1.68
CA LEU A 33 -3.36 -6.01 -2.51
C LEU A 33 -4.81 -5.57 -2.25
N PHE A 34 -5.72 -6.51 -1.96
CA PHE A 34 -7.10 -6.19 -1.63
C PHE A 34 -7.20 -5.31 -0.38
N HIS A 35 -6.47 -5.65 0.69
CA HIS A 35 -6.45 -4.84 1.91
C HIS A 35 -5.77 -3.48 1.68
N LEU A 36 -4.67 -3.46 0.90
CA LEU A 36 -4.03 -2.19 0.52
C LEU A 36 -4.99 -1.26 -0.22
N GLY A 37 -5.72 -1.79 -1.21
CA GLY A 37 -6.74 -1.06 -1.95
C GLY A 37 -7.90 -0.58 -1.06
N GLN A 38 -8.35 -1.39 -0.10
CA GLN A 38 -9.37 -0.98 0.86
C GLN A 38 -8.91 0.15 1.78
N SER A 39 -7.69 0.05 2.33
CA SER A 39 -7.12 1.11 3.17
C SER A 39 -6.91 2.40 2.38
N GLY A 40 -6.39 2.30 1.16
CA GLY A 40 -6.25 3.44 0.26
C GLY A 40 -7.59 4.07 -0.11
N TRP A 41 -8.62 3.26 -0.39
CA TRP A 41 -9.96 3.77 -0.67
C TRP A 41 -10.55 4.53 0.53
N ARG A 42 -10.42 3.99 1.74
CA ARG A 42 -10.86 4.71 2.96
C ARG A 42 -10.13 6.05 3.11
N LYS A 43 -8.81 6.06 2.90
CA LYS A 43 -8.03 7.31 2.98
C LYS A 43 -8.47 8.34 1.93
N ILE A 44 -8.75 7.90 0.70
CA ILE A 44 -9.29 8.77 -0.36
C ILE A 44 -10.63 9.39 0.06
N GLN A 45 -11.51 8.60 0.70
CA GLN A 45 -12.79 9.10 1.21
C GLN A 45 -12.61 10.08 2.38
N GLU A 46 -11.71 9.79 3.31
CA GLU A 46 -11.38 10.65 4.46
C GLU A 46 -10.85 12.02 4.02
N CYS A 47 -10.02 12.06 2.97
CA CYS A 47 -9.52 13.31 2.38
C CYS A 47 -10.56 14.05 1.53
N GLY A 48 -11.81 13.56 1.45
CA GLY A 48 -12.88 14.21 0.67
C GLY A 48 -12.76 14.06 -0.85
N LEU A 49 -11.84 13.22 -1.33
CA LEU A 49 -11.53 13.08 -2.76
C LEU A 49 -12.37 12.01 -3.47
N ALA A 50 -13.33 11.37 -2.79
CA ALA A 50 -14.14 10.28 -3.36
C ALA A 50 -14.85 10.66 -4.67
N VAL A 51 -15.43 11.86 -4.74
CA VAL A 51 -16.12 12.34 -5.95
C VAL A 51 -15.13 12.57 -7.07
N GLN A 52 -14.03 13.28 -6.80
CA GLN A 52 -12.99 13.58 -7.81
C GLN A 52 -12.33 12.30 -8.30
N TYR A 53 -12.03 11.34 -7.42
CA TYR A 53 -11.51 10.03 -7.80
C TYR A 53 -12.45 9.27 -8.77
N GLY A 54 -13.77 9.46 -8.64
CA GLY A 54 -14.76 8.82 -9.51
C GLY A 54 -15.02 9.56 -10.83
N SER A 55 -14.72 10.86 -10.91
CA SER A 55 -14.99 11.70 -12.08
C SER A 55 -13.74 12.11 -12.87
N ASP A 56 -12.56 12.03 -12.27
CA ASP A 56 -11.26 12.36 -12.86
C ASP A 56 -10.42 11.08 -13.01
N GLU A 57 -10.36 10.57 -14.24
CA GLU A 57 -9.58 9.37 -14.57
C GLU A 57 -8.08 9.56 -14.31
N HIS A 58 -7.55 10.77 -14.49
CA HIS A 58 -6.13 11.06 -14.32
C HIS A 58 -5.75 10.97 -12.85
N LEU A 59 -6.51 11.63 -11.97
CA LEU A 59 -6.33 11.51 -10.51
C LEU A 59 -6.53 10.07 -10.05
N SER A 60 -7.57 9.39 -10.56
CA SER A 60 -7.84 8.00 -10.22
C SER A 60 -6.67 7.08 -10.58
N LEU A 61 -6.08 7.27 -11.75
CA LEU A 61 -4.95 6.47 -12.22
C LEU A 61 -3.70 6.74 -11.37
N ILE A 62 -3.38 8.01 -11.09
CA ILE A 62 -2.16 8.35 -10.36
C ILE A 62 -2.20 7.87 -8.91
N LEU A 63 -3.37 7.93 -8.25
CA LEU A 63 -3.55 7.37 -6.92
C LEU A 63 -3.46 5.83 -6.92
N ARG A 64 -3.89 5.16 -7.99
CA ARG A 64 -3.70 3.71 -8.14
C ARG A 64 -2.24 3.30 -8.36
N TYR A 65 -1.38 4.19 -8.84
CA TYR A 65 0.05 3.92 -8.94
C TYR A 65 0.72 3.76 -7.57
N LEU A 66 0.21 4.43 -6.53
CA LEU A 66 0.66 4.16 -5.15
C LEU A 66 0.47 2.69 -4.80
N PHE A 67 -0.71 2.12 -5.09
CA PHE A 67 -0.97 0.70 -4.82
C PHE A 67 -0.18 -0.25 -5.74
N ALA A 68 0.20 0.21 -6.93
CA ALA A 68 1.04 -0.55 -7.85
C ALA A 68 2.48 -0.71 -7.35
N LEU A 69 2.94 0.10 -6.39
CA LEU A 69 4.25 -0.07 -5.74
C LEU A 69 4.40 -1.43 -5.06
N ALA A 70 3.28 -2.11 -4.72
CA ALA A 70 3.29 -3.48 -4.22
C ALA A 70 3.91 -4.50 -5.19
N PHE A 71 4.08 -4.14 -6.48
CA PHE A 71 4.70 -4.97 -7.51
C PHE A 71 6.15 -4.61 -7.81
N VAL A 72 6.68 -3.55 -7.19
CA VAL A 72 8.06 -3.11 -7.32
C VAL A 72 8.93 -3.87 -6.31
N PRO A 73 10.18 -4.25 -6.65
CA PRO A 73 11.10 -4.82 -5.66
C PRO A 73 11.26 -3.87 -4.46
N SER A 74 11.26 -4.41 -3.24
CA SER A 74 11.26 -3.58 -2.03
C SER A 74 12.43 -2.60 -1.94
N SER A 75 13.59 -2.95 -2.50
CA SER A 75 14.76 -2.07 -2.59
C SER A 75 14.59 -0.87 -3.52
N GLU A 76 13.62 -0.93 -4.44
CA GLU A 76 13.35 0.12 -5.43
C GLU A 76 12.13 0.98 -5.05
N ILE A 77 11.33 0.57 -4.05
CA ILE A 77 10.13 1.27 -3.62
C ILE A 77 10.41 2.75 -3.26
N PRO A 78 11.44 3.11 -2.48
CA PRO A 78 11.69 4.51 -2.14
C PRO A 78 11.90 5.40 -3.38
N ILE A 79 12.69 4.92 -4.35
CA ILE A 79 12.98 5.66 -5.58
C ILE A 79 11.72 5.75 -6.46
N ALA A 80 10.98 4.64 -6.62
CA ALA A 80 9.75 4.62 -7.40
C ALA A 80 8.67 5.53 -6.78
N PHE A 81 8.60 5.56 -5.45
CA PHE A 81 7.70 6.44 -4.70
C PHE A 81 8.06 7.92 -4.92
N ASP A 82 9.34 8.31 -4.80
CA ASP A 82 9.79 9.68 -5.04
C ASP A 82 9.44 10.18 -6.45
N ILE A 83 9.60 9.32 -7.45
CA ILE A 83 9.20 9.62 -8.85
C ILE A 83 7.68 9.85 -8.92
N LEU A 84 6.87 8.97 -8.32
CA LEU A 84 5.41 9.11 -8.33
C LEU A 84 4.95 10.36 -7.59
N LYS A 85 5.52 10.63 -6.41
CA LYS A 85 5.21 11.80 -5.56
C LYS A 85 5.33 13.11 -6.32
N SER A 86 6.34 13.24 -7.20
CA SER A 86 6.53 14.44 -8.05
C SER A 86 5.40 14.68 -9.07
N SER A 87 4.64 13.64 -9.40
CA SER A 87 3.57 13.69 -10.40
C SER A 87 2.18 13.80 -9.77
N ILE A 88 2.03 13.50 -8.48
CA ILE A 88 0.74 13.53 -7.77
C ILE A 88 0.35 14.98 -7.46
N PRO A 89 -0.90 15.39 -7.73
CA PRO A 89 -1.30 16.78 -7.57
C PRO A 89 -1.44 17.16 -6.07
N PRO A 90 -1.24 18.44 -5.71
CA PRO A 90 -1.14 18.87 -4.30
C PRO A 90 -2.37 18.57 -3.45
N GLU A 91 -3.57 18.51 -4.04
CA GLU A 91 -4.80 18.15 -3.34
C GLU A 91 -4.76 16.73 -2.74
N ALA A 92 -3.91 15.84 -3.28
CA ALA A 92 -3.73 14.48 -2.79
C ALA A 92 -2.54 14.31 -1.83
N ASN A 93 -1.86 15.39 -1.43
CA ASN A 93 -0.66 15.33 -0.59
C ASN A 93 -0.86 14.57 0.72
N GLU A 94 -2.03 14.67 1.34
CA GLU A 94 -2.33 13.95 2.59
C GLU A 94 -2.37 12.42 2.37
N ILE A 95 -2.85 11.96 1.21
CA ILE A 95 -2.84 10.54 0.84
C ILE A 95 -1.40 10.08 0.59
N VAL A 96 -0.59 10.90 -0.10
CA VAL A 96 0.81 10.60 -0.39
C VAL A 96 1.62 10.48 0.90
N GLN A 97 1.49 11.44 1.80
CA GLN A 97 2.18 11.42 3.10
C GLN A 97 1.76 10.21 3.92
N TRP A 98 0.45 9.93 3.99
CA TRP A 98 -0.04 8.72 4.66
C TRP A 98 0.54 7.44 4.06
N PHE A 99 0.62 7.35 2.73
CA PHE A 99 1.19 6.17 2.08
C PHE A 99 2.68 6.01 2.39
N GLU A 100 3.44 7.10 2.38
CA GLU A 100 4.86 7.15 2.77
C GLU A 100 5.06 6.63 4.19
N GLU A 101 4.29 7.13 5.16
CA GLU A 101 4.42 6.78 6.58
C GLU A 101 4.08 5.31 6.88
N ASN A 102 3.27 4.66 6.04
CA ASN A 102 2.73 3.32 6.32
C ASN A 102 3.32 2.22 5.43
N TYR A 103 3.83 2.53 4.23
CA TYR A 103 4.16 1.51 3.22
C TYR A 103 5.51 1.71 2.50
N VAL A 104 6.24 2.79 2.78
CA VAL A 104 7.56 3.09 2.18
C VAL A 104 8.63 3.03 3.26
#